data_AF-A0A059B5V3-F1
#
_entry.id   AF-A0A059B5V3-F1
#
_cell.length_a   1.000
_cell.length_b   1.000
_cell.length_c   1.000
_cell.angle_alpha   90.00
_cell.angle_beta   90.00
_cell.angle_gamma   90.00
#
_symmetry.space_group_name_H-M   'P 1'
#
loop_
_entity.id
_entity.type
_entity.pdbx_description
1 polymer ?
#
loop_
_entity_poly.entity_id
_entity_poly.type
_entity_poly.pdbx_seq_one_letter_code
_entity_poly.pdbx_strand_id
1 'polypeptide(L)'
;MEAVTEWSLTLTLAKFDGILGLGFREISAANALPIWYNMVQQGVVSQKVFSFWLNRGSKSDKGGEIVFGGVDPKHFKGNHTYVQVTQRGYWQISLEDFLIGNQSTGVCSGGCAAIVDSGTSFIAGPTAILAKINEAIGAKGLVSMECKQVVFEYGDQMWHLLISGLEPEKVCSSIGLCSNNHSWHRSKMIEEVVESESAGESKDGENFFCSACKTAVLWIHTKLLQNGTKERIFEYIDKLCERLPNLKGQVAVDCDSIPRMPPVSFIIGNKSFELNPKQYIRKVQRGDSAICVSGFVPLEVPPPQGPLWVLGEIFMEAYHTVFDFGNRRIGFADAAQY
;
A
#
# COMPACT_ATOMS: atom_id res chain seq x y z
N MET A 1 16.83 -2.09 -25.85
CA MET A 1 16.97 -2.17 -24.38
C MET A 1 17.59 -0.85 -23.97
N GLU A 2 16.88 -0.06 -23.19
CA GLU A 2 17.47 1.14 -22.59
C GLU A 2 18.11 0.69 -21.27
N ALA A 3 19.39 0.98 -21.09
CA ALA A 3 20.10 0.75 -19.84
C ALA A 3 20.32 2.12 -19.21
N VAL A 4 19.55 2.42 -18.16
CA VAL A 4 19.78 3.60 -17.34
C VAL A 4 20.62 3.16 -16.15
N THR A 5 21.80 3.74 -15.98
CA THR A 5 22.67 3.43 -14.85
C THR A 5 22.21 4.26 -13.65
N GLU A 6 21.66 3.60 -12.64
CA GLU A 6 21.26 4.24 -11.38
C GLU A 6 22.20 3.77 -10.26
N TRP A 7 22.86 4.73 -9.61
CA TRP A 7 23.74 4.47 -8.47
C TRP A 7 22.96 4.71 -7.18
N SER A 8 22.48 3.64 -6.55
CA SER A 8 21.87 3.70 -5.22
C SER A 8 22.47 2.64 -4.30
N LEU A 9 22.54 2.95 -2.99
CA LEU A 9 22.97 1.99 -1.96
C LEU A 9 22.10 0.71 -1.99
N THR A 10 20.83 0.84 -2.36
CA THR A 10 19.90 -0.27 -2.57
C THR A 10 20.31 -1.18 -3.73
N LEU A 11 20.74 -0.63 -4.87
CA LEU A 11 21.23 -1.42 -6.01
C LEU A 11 22.62 -2.01 -5.76
N THR A 12 23.46 -1.35 -4.95
CA THR A 12 24.81 -1.83 -4.62
C THR A 12 24.78 -3.10 -3.75
N LEU A 13 23.72 -3.26 -2.94
CA LEU A 13 23.49 -4.44 -2.11
C LEU A 13 22.53 -5.45 -2.75
N ALA A 14 22.04 -5.17 -3.95
CA ALA A 14 21.11 -6.04 -4.66
C ALA A 14 21.80 -7.33 -5.14
N LYS A 15 21.03 -8.42 -5.20
CA LYS A 15 21.47 -9.70 -5.78
C LYS A 15 21.18 -9.81 -7.28
N PHE A 16 20.71 -8.73 -7.91
CA PHE A 16 20.32 -8.67 -9.30
C PHE A 16 21.04 -7.53 -10.02
N ASP A 17 21.27 -7.68 -11.32
CA ASP A 17 22.06 -6.72 -12.11
C ASP A 17 21.23 -5.58 -12.72
N GLY A 18 19.90 -5.74 -12.80
CA GLY A 18 19.02 -4.70 -13.32
C GLY A 18 17.54 -5.00 -13.20
N ILE A 19 16.73 -4.06 -13.69
CA ILE A 19 15.26 -4.11 -13.62
C ILE A 19 14.70 -4.22 -15.04
N LEU A 20 13.82 -5.19 -15.26
CA LEU A 20 13.05 -5.30 -16.51
C LEU A 20 11.63 -4.77 -16.28
N GLY A 21 11.38 -3.53 -16.75
CA GLY A 21 10.09 -2.88 -16.61
C GLY A 21 9.00 -3.53 -17.47
N LEU A 22 7.93 -4.01 -16.82
CA LEU A 22 6.73 -4.58 -17.45
C LEU A 22 5.50 -3.66 -17.36
N GLY A 23 5.71 -2.40 -16.96
CA GLY A 23 4.70 -1.36 -16.92
C GLY A 23 4.30 -0.84 -18.30
N PHE A 24 3.39 0.13 -18.33
CA PHE A 24 3.00 0.77 -19.57
C PHE A 24 4.03 1.84 -20.00
N ARG A 25 4.00 2.22 -21.28
CA ARG A 25 4.99 3.13 -21.88
C ARG A 25 4.95 4.54 -21.28
N GLU A 26 3.78 4.97 -20.79
CA GLU A 26 3.50 6.34 -20.33
C GLU A 26 4.42 6.80 -19.19
N ILE A 27 4.97 5.86 -18.41
CA ILE A 27 5.91 6.13 -17.31
C ILE A 27 7.35 5.69 -17.63
N SER A 28 7.64 5.28 -18.86
CA SER A 28 8.98 4.92 -19.26
C SER A 28 9.86 6.16 -19.32
N ALA A 29 11.07 6.07 -18.77
CA ALA A 29 12.13 7.03 -19.07
C ALA A 29 12.30 7.16 -20.60
N ALA A 30 12.57 8.39 -21.04
CA ALA A 30 12.72 8.76 -22.46
C ALA A 30 11.56 8.33 -23.39
N ASN A 31 10.38 7.98 -22.84
CA ASN A 31 9.26 7.42 -23.59
C ASN A 31 9.66 6.19 -24.42
N ALA A 32 10.65 5.42 -23.95
CA ALA A 32 11.14 4.21 -24.60
C ALA A 32 10.06 3.13 -24.64
N LEU A 33 10.16 2.23 -25.63
CA LEU A 33 9.19 1.16 -25.83
C LEU A 33 9.54 -0.04 -24.93
N PRO A 34 8.67 -0.42 -23.96
CA PRO A 34 8.97 -1.53 -23.06
C PRO A 34 9.12 -2.86 -23.80
N ILE A 35 9.89 -3.80 -23.24
CA ILE A 35 10.15 -5.12 -23.86
C ILE A 35 8.85 -5.86 -24.18
N TRP A 36 7.88 -5.81 -23.27
CA TRP A 36 6.56 -6.42 -23.48
C TRP A 36 5.87 -5.91 -24.76
N TYR A 37 5.96 -4.61 -25.06
CA TYR A 37 5.37 -4.04 -26.27
C TYR A 37 6.05 -4.59 -27.53
N ASN A 38 7.38 -4.72 -27.50
CA ASN A 38 8.13 -5.33 -28.61
C ASN A 38 7.72 -6.79 -28.83
N MET A 39 7.58 -7.58 -27.76
CA MET A 39 7.16 -8.98 -27.84
C MET A 39 5.77 -9.12 -28.49
N VAL A 40 4.82 -8.27 -28.08
CA VAL A 40 3.47 -8.26 -28.64
C VAL A 40 3.47 -7.80 -30.10
N GLN A 41 4.23 -6.75 -30.44
CA GLN A 41 4.29 -6.22 -31.82
C GLN A 41 4.98 -7.17 -32.79
N GLN A 42 5.99 -7.91 -32.35
CA GLN A 42 6.71 -8.90 -33.16
C GLN A 42 5.96 -10.23 -33.26
N GLY A 43 4.84 -10.41 -32.54
CA GLY A 43 4.04 -11.62 -32.59
C GLY A 43 4.70 -12.85 -31.96
N VAL A 44 5.67 -12.64 -31.05
CA VAL A 44 6.40 -13.75 -30.39
C VAL A 44 5.68 -14.31 -29.15
N VAL A 45 4.51 -13.78 -28.82
CA VAL A 45 3.64 -14.24 -27.71
C VAL A 45 2.28 -14.68 -28.23
N SER A 46 1.81 -15.84 -27.76
CA SER A 46 0.54 -16.44 -28.20
C SER A 46 -0.68 -15.65 -27.74
N GLN A 47 -0.63 -15.10 -26.52
CA GLN A 47 -1.67 -14.26 -25.94
C GLN A 47 -1.07 -12.94 -25.47
N LYS A 48 -1.87 -11.87 -25.45
CA LYS A 48 -1.43 -10.57 -24.94
C LYS A 48 -1.56 -10.49 -23.41
N VAL A 49 -1.08 -11.52 -22.72
CA VAL A 49 -1.07 -11.63 -21.27
C VAL A 49 0.29 -12.10 -20.79
N PHE A 50 0.65 -11.73 -19.57
CA PHE A 50 1.73 -12.38 -18.83
C PHE A 50 1.28 -12.64 -17.39
N SER A 51 1.84 -13.66 -16.75
CA SER A 51 1.44 -14.04 -15.40
C SER A 51 2.61 -14.35 -14.49
N PHE A 52 2.39 -14.13 -13.20
CA PHE A 52 3.34 -14.43 -12.13
C PHE A 52 2.77 -15.47 -11.18
N TRP A 53 3.62 -16.44 -10.88
CA TRP A 53 3.50 -17.31 -9.71
C TRP A 53 4.75 -17.14 -8.88
N LEU A 54 4.60 -16.67 -7.64
CA LEU A 54 5.72 -16.48 -6.71
C LEU A 54 5.61 -17.54 -5.63
N ASN A 55 6.63 -18.37 -5.50
CA ASN A 55 6.60 -19.49 -4.58
C ASN A 55 7.07 -19.05 -3.19
N ARG A 56 6.27 -19.41 -2.19
CA ARG A 56 6.59 -19.15 -0.79
C ARG A 56 7.20 -20.36 -0.07
N GLY A 57 7.08 -21.55 -0.67
CA GLY A 57 7.47 -22.81 -0.06
C GLY A 57 8.98 -22.94 0.12
N SER A 58 9.45 -22.99 1.37
CA SER A 58 10.87 -23.19 1.72
C SER A 58 11.40 -24.60 1.43
N LYS A 59 10.59 -25.47 0.83
CA LYS A 59 10.90 -26.89 0.58
C LYS A 59 11.25 -27.19 -0.87
N SER A 60 11.04 -26.24 -1.78
CA SER A 60 11.33 -26.43 -3.20
C SER A 60 12.42 -25.45 -3.64
N ASP A 61 13.29 -25.89 -4.54
CA ASP A 61 14.33 -25.03 -5.12
C ASP A 61 13.77 -23.98 -6.11
N LYS A 62 12.46 -24.02 -6.40
CA LYS A 62 11.80 -23.08 -7.32
C LYS A 62 11.32 -21.85 -6.55
N GLY A 63 11.88 -20.67 -6.86
CA GLY A 63 11.45 -19.38 -6.29
C GLY A 63 10.17 -18.82 -6.90
N GLY A 64 9.85 -19.17 -8.15
CA GLY A 64 8.66 -18.69 -8.86
C GLY A 64 8.76 -18.92 -10.36
N GLU A 65 7.77 -18.45 -11.11
CA GLU A 65 7.69 -18.50 -12.56
C GLU A 65 6.99 -17.24 -13.10
N ILE A 66 7.53 -16.71 -14.20
CA ILE A 66 6.84 -15.75 -15.06
C ILE A 66 6.55 -16.40 -16.41
N VAL A 67 5.31 -16.27 -16.88
CA VAL A 67 4.89 -16.77 -18.20
C VAL A 67 4.53 -15.59 -19.08
N PHE A 68 5.29 -15.39 -20.18
CA PHE A 68 4.90 -14.45 -21.22
C PHE A 68 4.06 -15.17 -22.28
N GLY A 69 2.90 -14.61 -22.60
CA GLY A 69 2.04 -15.15 -23.66
C GLY A 69 1.04 -16.21 -23.24
N GLY A 70 0.84 -16.42 -21.93
CA GLY A 70 -0.08 -17.44 -21.41
C GLY A 70 -0.15 -17.44 -19.89
N VAL A 71 -0.75 -18.52 -19.35
CA VAL A 71 -0.91 -18.78 -17.92
C VAL A 71 -0.74 -20.29 -17.69
N ASP A 72 0.07 -20.72 -16.72
CA ASP A 72 0.17 -22.14 -16.36
C ASP A 72 -0.95 -22.52 -15.36
N PRO A 73 -1.89 -23.42 -15.73
CA PRO A 73 -2.99 -23.85 -14.86
C PRO A 73 -2.54 -24.59 -13.60
N LYS A 74 -1.29 -25.06 -13.53
CA LYS A 74 -0.75 -25.70 -12.32
C LYS A 74 -0.58 -24.69 -11.18
N HIS A 75 -0.27 -23.44 -11.51
CA HIS A 75 0.17 -22.44 -10.54
C HIS A 75 -0.95 -21.69 -9.80
N PHE A 76 -2.21 -22.04 -10.04
CA PHE A 76 -3.35 -21.45 -9.33
C PHE A 76 -4.49 -22.43 -9.10
N LYS A 77 -5.42 -22.06 -8.22
CA LYS A 77 -6.65 -22.81 -7.93
C LYS A 77 -7.87 -21.92 -8.20
N GLY A 78 -8.93 -22.56 -8.70
CA GLY A 78 -10.18 -21.86 -9.01
C GLY A 78 -10.04 -20.93 -10.22
N ASN A 79 -10.87 -19.88 -10.26
CA ASN A 79 -10.91 -18.93 -11.38
C ASN A 79 -10.32 -17.57 -10.97
N HIS A 80 -9.65 -16.91 -11.92
CA HIS A 80 -9.21 -15.52 -11.74
C HIS A 80 -10.40 -14.57 -11.64
N THR A 81 -10.33 -13.68 -10.66
CA THR A 81 -11.21 -12.52 -10.56
C THR A 81 -10.53 -11.36 -11.26
N TYR A 82 -11.14 -10.87 -12.33
CA TYR A 82 -10.55 -9.82 -13.16
C TYR A 82 -11.13 -8.44 -12.84
N VAL A 83 -10.25 -7.45 -12.69
CA VAL A 83 -10.59 -6.03 -12.50
C VAL A 83 -9.90 -5.16 -13.55
N GLN A 84 -10.55 -4.08 -13.97
CA GLN A 84 -10.03 -3.20 -15.01
C GLN A 84 -8.90 -2.32 -14.49
N VAL A 85 -7.93 -2.03 -15.36
CA VAL A 85 -6.90 -1.04 -15.09
C VAL A 85 -7.53 0.36 -15.12
N THR A 86 -7.38 1.13 -14.04
CA THR A 86 -8.01 2.44 -13.87
C THR A 86 -7.21 3.56 -14.51
N GLN A 87 -5.88 3.50 -14.42
CA GLN A 87 -4.98 4.54 -14.93
C GLN A 87 -3.83 3.90 -15.72
N ARG A 88 -3.70 4.27 -16.99
CA ARG A 88 -2.57 3.83 -17.83
C ARG A 88 -1.27 4.51 -17.37
N GLY A 89 -0.18 3.76 -17.45
CA GLY A 89 1.11 4.06 -16.82
C GLY A 89 1.46 2.94 -15.85
N TYR A 90 0.60 2.77 -14.84
CA TYR A 90 0.73 1.72 -13.84
C TYR A 90 -0.24 0.56 -14.09
N TRP A 91 0.07 -0.59 -13.52
CA TRP A 91 -0.90 -1.68 -13.35
C TRP A 91 -1.79 -1.37 -12.14
N GLN A 92 -2.56 -0.28 -12.26
CA GLN A 92 -3.40 0.28 -11.21
C GLN A 92 -4.84 -0.22 -11.30
N ILE A 93 -5.41 -0.63 -10.18
CA ILE A 93 -6.78 -1.12 -10.03
C ILE A 93 -7.51 -0.30 -8.96
N SER A 94 -8.84 -0.38 -8.94
CA SER A 94 -9.63 0.14 -7.82
C SER A 94 -9.62 -0.85 -6.67
N LEU A 95 -9.55 -0.33 -5.46
CA LEU A 95 -9.67 -1.05 -4.20
C LEU A 95 -10.89 -0.50 -3.47
N GLU A 96 -11.89 -1.35 -3.21
CA GLU A 96 -13.15 -0.91 -2.61
C GLU A 96 -13.03 -0.76 -1.08
N ASP A 97 -12.31 -1.67 -0.42
CA ASP A 97 -12.07 -1.58 1.03
C ASP A 97 -10.82 -2.34 1.46
N PHE A 98 -10.33 -2.02 2.65
CA PHE A 98 -9.33 -2.79 3.37
C PHE A 98 -9.83 -3.11 4.77
N LEU A 99 -9.87 -4.41 5.10
CA LEU A 99 -10.39 -4.94 6.35
C LEU A 99 -9.26 -5.43 7.26
N ILE A 100 -9.38 -5.19 8.56
CA ILE A 100 -8.58 -5.83 9.60
C ILE A 100 -9.51 -6.75 10.39
N GLY A 101 -9.26 -8.05 10.32
CA GLY A 101 -10.27 -9.06 10.63
C GLY A 101 -11.50 -8.85 9.75
N ASN A 102 -12.67 -8.73 10.38
CA ASN A 102 -13.93 -8.45 9.70
C ASN A 102 -14.35 -6.97 9.78
N GLN A 103 -13.44 -6.06 10.18
CA GLN A 103 -13.76 -4.64 10.37
C GLN A 103 -13.17 -3.79 9.27
N SER A 104 -14.02 -2.97 8.64
CA SER A 104 -13.59 -1.94 7.69
C SER A 104 -12.70 -0.91 8.37
N THR A 105 -11.65 -0.50 7.65
CA THR A 105 -10.77 0.59 8.10
C THR A 105 -11.30 1.97 7.74
N GLY A 106 -12.33 2.06 6.89
CA GLY A 106 -13.02 3.30 6.50
C GLY A 106 -12.25 4.20 5.53
N VAL A 107 -10.96 3.96 5.33
CA VAL A 107 -10.07 4.83 4.54
C VAL A 107 -10.37 4.77 3.05
N CYS A 108 -10.81 3.61 2.56
CA CYS A 108 -11.16 3.41 1.16
C CYS A 108 -12.65 3.65 0.87
N SER A 109 -13.40 4.25 1.79
CA SER A 109 -14.83 4.55 1.59
C SER A 109 -15.10 5.49 0.41
N GLY A 110 -14.18 6.41 0.11
CA GLY A 110 -14.18 7.25 -1.09
C GLY A 110 -13.55 6.60 -2.34
N GLY A 111 -13.17 5.32 -2.25
CA GLY A 111 -12.38 4.61 -3.24
C GLY A 111 -10.88 4.76 -2.99
N CYS A 112 -10.16 3.63 -3.00
CA CYS A 112 -8.70 3.60 -3.05
C CYS A 112 -8.22 3.16 -4.44
N ALA A 113 -6.98 3.50 -4.74
CA ALA A 113 -6.25 2.89 -5.85
C ALA A 113 -5.22 1.90 -5.29
N ALA A 114 -4.91 0.87 -6.05
CA ALA A 114 -3.83 -0.05 -5.76
C ALA A 114 -3.00 -0.34 -7.01
N ILE A 115 -1.68 -0.30 -6.92
CA ILE A 115 -0.76 -0.74 -7.96
C ILE A 115 -0.31 -2.16 -7.64
N VAL A 116 -0.39 -3.06 -8.61
CA VAL A 116 0.17 -4.41 -8.47
C VAL A 116 1.60 -4.39 -9.01
N ASP A 117 2.57 -4.62 -8.12
CA ASP A 117 3.98 -4.38 -8.42
C ASP A 117 4.86 -5.55 -8.00
N SER A 118 5.29 -6.34 -8.99
CA SER A 118 6.24 -7.44 -8.76
C SER A 118 7.64 -6.98 -8.36
N GLY A 119 7.97 -5.70 -8.52
CA GLY A 119 9.26 -5.12 -8.14
C GLY A 119 9.36 -4.76 -6.65
N THR A 120 8.24 -4.79 -5.93
CA THR A 120 8.19 -4.45 -4.49
C THR A 120 7.91 -5.70 -3.66
N SER A 121 8.70 -5.96 -2.62
CA SER A 121 8.46 -7.13 -1.76
C SER A 121 7.32 -6.94 -0.75
N PHE A 122 7.19 -5.74 -0.20
CA PHE A 122 6.23 -5.42 0.87
C PHE A 122 4.90 -4.90 0.32
N ILE A 123 3.90 -4.80 1.19
CA ILE A 123 2.67 -4.07 0.89
C ILE A 123 2.84 -2.64 1.38
N ALA A 124 2.71 -1.65 0.49
CA ALA A 124 2.74 -0.25 0.87
C ALA A 124 1.33 0.33 0.96
N GLY A 125 1.04 1.17 1.95
CA GLY A 125 -0.27 1.81 2.07
C GLY A 125 -0.31 2.97 3.07
N PRO A 126 -1.49 3.61 3.21
CA PRO A 126 -1.65 4.80 4.03
C PRO A 126 -1.26 4.59 5.50
N THR A 127 -0.50 5.54 6.04
CA THR A 127 -0.01 5.57 7.43
C THR A 127 -1.15 5.43 8.44
N ALA A 128 -2.29 6.07 8.16
CA ALA A 128 -3.49 6.00 8.99
C ALA A 128 -4.04 4.56 9.15
N ILE A 129 -3.84 3.70 8.15
CA ILE A 129 -4.22 2.29 8.18
C ILE A 129 -3.14 1.47 8.85
N LEU A 130 -1.88 1.72 8.52
CA LEU A 130 -0.76 0.99 9.11
C LEU A 130 -0.69 1.15 10.62
N ALA A 131 -1.08 2.30 11.17
CA ALA A 131 -1.22 2.46 12.62
C ALA A 131 -2.25 1.49 13.22
N LYS A 132 -3.40 1.31 12.55
CA LYS A 132 -4.43 0.33 12.95
C LYS A 132 -3.92 -1.10 12.84
N ILE A 133 -3.16 -1.42 11.78
CA ILE A 133 -2.51 -2.73 11.60
C ILE A 133 -1.52 -2.97 12.73
N ASN A 134 -0.62 -2.03 12.99
CA ASN A 134 0.40 -2.12 14.03
C ASN A 134 -0.22 -2.37 15.40
N GLU A 135 -1.28 -1.65 15.76
CA GLU A 135 -2.02 -1.90 17.00
C GLU A 135 -2.62 -3.31 17.01
N ALA A 136 -3.28 -3.73 15.93
CA ALA A 136 -3.95 -5.03 15.85
C ALA A 136 -3.01 -6.24 15.88
N ILE A 137 -1.76 -6.08 15.42
CA ILE A 137 -0.74 -7.15 15.42
C ILE A 137 0.24 -7.03 16.59
N GLY A 138 0.09 -6.02 17.46
CA GLY A 138 0.98 -5.77 18.60
C GLY A 138 2.38 -5.27 18.20
N ALA A 139 2.51 -4.64 17.04
CA ALA A 139 3.77 -4.07 16.56
C ALA A 139 4.13 -2.80 17.33
N LYS A 140 5.42 -2.62 17.68
CA LYS A 140 5.89 -1.39 18.33
C LYS A 140 6.02 -0.27 17.30
N GLY A 141 5.16 0.73 17.35
CA GLY A 141 5.25 1.90 16.48
C GLY A 141 6.08 3.04 17.10
N LEU A 142 5.99 4.20 16.45
CA LEU A 142 6.55 5.46 16.93
C LEU A 142 5.44 6.30 17.57
N VAL A 143 5.75 6.90 18.72
CA VAL A 143 4.87 7.88 19.36
C VAL A 143 4.95 9.20 18.60
N SER A 144 3.82 9.69 18.08
CA SER A 144 3.72 11.05 17.53
C SER A 144 3.15 12.00 18.56
N MET A 145 3.96 12.98 18.92
CA MET A 145 3.57 14.03 19.86
C MET A 145 2.51 14.94 19.26
N GLU A 146 2.57 15.19 17.96
CA GLU A 146 1.62 16.05 17.28
C GLU A 146 0.27 15.34 17.13
N CYS A 147 0.24 14.02 16.89
CA CYS A 147 -0.99 13.21 16.95
C CYS A 147 -1.62 13.32 18.34
N LYS A 148 -0.82 13.08 19.40
CA LYS A 148 -1.31 13.20 20.79
C LYS A 148 -1.80 14.61 21.10
N GLN A 149 -1.09 15.64 20.66
CA GLN A 149 -1.48 17.03 20.85
C GLN A 149 -2.79 17.35 20.15
N VAL A 150 -2.95 16.95 18.87
CA VAL A 150 -4.18 17.19 18.11
C VAL A 150 -5.38 16.51 18.77
N VAL A 151 -5.21 15.25 19.19
CA VAL A 151 -6.26 14.49 19.87
C VAL A 151 -6.61 15.12 21.22
N PHE A 152 -5.61 15.59 21.96
CA PHE A 152 -5.80 16.23 23.27
C PHE A 152 -6.48 17.60 23.17
N GLU A 153 -6.02 18.47 22.28
CA GLU A 153 -6.50 19.85 22.18
C GLU A 153 -7.82 19.96 21.40
N TYR A 154 -7.98 19.19 20.33
CA TYR A 154 -9.09 19.36 19.36
C TYR A 154 -10.05 18.17 19.31
N GLY A 155 -9.75 17.07 20.00
CA GLY A 155 -10.55 15.83 19.94
C GLY A 155 -12.03 16.04 20.25
N ASP A 156 -12.35 16.77 21.32
CA ASP A 156 -13.73 17.12 21.68
C ASP A 156 -14.46 17.89 20.57
N GLN A 157 -13.78 18.87 19.97
CA GLN A 157 -14.35 19.66 18.88
C GLN A 157 -14.57 18.81 17.63
N MET A 158 -13.63 17.94 17.27
CA MET A 158 -13.78 16.97 16.17
C MET A 158 -15.00 16.07 16.40
N TRP A 159 -15.13 15.54 17.61
CA TRP A 159 -16.27 14.70 18.00
C TRP A 159 -17.59 15.42 17.81
N HIS A 160 -17.72 16.63 18.37
CA HIS A 160 -18.94 17.42 18.28
C HIS A 160 -19.32 17.76 16.83
N LEU A 161 -18.35 18.10 15.99
CA LEU A 161 -18.59 18.37 14.58
C LEU A 161 -19.07 17.11 13.84
N LEU A 162 -18.45 15.96 14.08
CA LEU A 162 -18.85 14.69 13.44
C LEU A 162 -20.26 14.26 13.85
N ILE A 163 -20.61 14.30 15.15
CA ILE A 163 -21.97 13.93 15.60
C ILE A 163 -23.03 14.94 15.15
N SER A 164 -22.64 16.19 14.85
CA SER A 164 -23.54 17.19 14.25
C SER A 164 -23.82 16.96 12.77
N GLY A 165 -23.17 15.95 12.16
CA GLY A 165 -23.35 15.58 10.76
C GLY A 165 -22.40 16.29 9.80
N LEU A 166 -21.35 16.97 10.29
CA LEU A 166 -20.34 17.54 9.40
C LEU A 166 -19.54 16.43 8.73
N GLU A 167 -19.35 16.54 7.42
CA GLU A 167 -18.55 15.60 6.64
C GLU A 167 -17.09 15.55 7.15
N PRO A 168 -16.49 14.35 7.32
CA PRO A 168 -15.14 14.20 7.87
C PRO A 168 -14.08 15.09 7.21
N GLU A 169 -14.15 15.25 5.89
CA GLU A 169 -13.19 16.04 5.10
C GLU A 169 -13.20 17.54 5.46
N LYS A 170 -14.32 18.06 5.97
CA LYS A 170 -14.49 19.48 6.31
C LYS A 170 -14.16 19.80 7.77
N VAL A 171 -14.02 18.79 8.63
CA VAL A 171 -13.82 18.97 10.08
C VAL A 171 -12.53 19.75 10.36
N CYS A 172 -11.41 19.32 9.79
CA CYS A 172 -10.10 19.92 10.09
C CYS A 172 -9.96 21.37 9.58
N SER A 173 -10.60 21.69 8.46
CA SER A 173 -10.65 23.07 7.99
C SER A 173 -11.59 23.93 8.84
N SER A 174 -12.69 23.35 9.35
CA SER A 174 -13.61 24.05 10.27
C SER A 174 -12.97 24.34 11.63
N ILE A 175 -12.06 23.48 12.09
CA ILE A 175 -11.25 23.69 13.30
C ILE A 175 -10.13 24.72 13.04
N GLY A 176 -9.77 24.97 11.78
CA GLY A 176 -8.69 25.89 11.39
C GLY A 176 -7.30 25.26 11.34
N LEU A 177 -7.20 23.92 11.42
CA LEU A 177 -5.93 23.20 11.28
C LEU A 177 -5.51 22.99 9.82
N CYS A 178 -6.47 23.04 8.88
CA CYS A 178 -6.23 22.90 7.44
C CYS A 178 -6.74 24.11 6.65
N SER A 179 -6.03 24.48 5.59
CA SER A 179 -6.44 25.55 4.66
C SER A 179 -7.54 25.07 3.70
N ASN A 180 -8.51 25.94 3.39
CA ASN A 180 -9.63 25.66 2.47
C ASN A 180 -9.28 25.76 0.96
N ASN A 181 -8.01 25.86 0.58
CA ASN A 181 -7.64 26.21 -0.79
C ASN A 181 -7.75 25.01 -1.75
N HIS A 182 -8.88 24.93 -2.45
CA HIS A 182 -9.07 24.18 -3.70
C HIS A 182 -8.35 24.84 -4.89
N SER A 183 -7.08 25.25 -4.76
CA SER A 183 -6.30 25.80 -5.87
C SER A 183 -5.19 24.84 -6.30
N TRP A 184 -5.58 23.76 -7.00
CA TRP A 184 -4.64 22.92 -7.74
C TRP A 184 -4.10 23.70 -8.93
N HIS A 185 -2.94 24.34 -8.76
CA HIS A 185 -2.20 24.90 -9.89
C HIS A 185 -1.58 23.76 -10.71
N ARG A 186 -2.21 23.50 -11.85
CA ARG A 186 -1.63 22.81 -13.00
C ARG A 186 -0.26 23.44 -13.31
N SER A 187 0.78 22.60 -13.40
CA SER A 187 2.14 22.86 -13.94
C SER A 187 3.28 22.97 -12.92
N LYS A 188 3.82 21.82 -12.49
CA LYS A 188 5.27 21.54 -12.53
C LYS A 188 5.52 20.06 -12.16
N MET A 189 5.45 19.18 -13.16
CA MET A 189 6.30 17.99 -13.17
C MET A 189 7.37 18.26 -14.22
N ILE A 190 8.60 17.91 -13.88
CA ILE A 190 9.89 18.08 -14.57
C ILE A 190 10.80 19.03 -13.79
N GLU A 191 11.93 18.44 -13.40
CA GLU A 191 13.14 18.96 -12.74
C GLU A 191 13.11 19.11 -11.21
N GLU A 192 13.54 18.04 -10.53
CA GLU A 192 14.60 18.12 -9.51
C GLU A 192 15.20 16.73 -9.24
N VAL A 193 16.21 16.38 -10.03
CA VAL A 193 17.23 15.36 -9.68
C VAL A 193 18.59 16.02 -9.91
N VAL A 194 19.05 16.81 -8.93
CA VAL A 194 20.48 17.07 -8.69
C VAL A 194 20.66 17.37 -7.20
N GLU A 195 21.67 16.74 -6.60
CA GLU A 195 22.09 16.79 -5.20
C GLU A 195 22.14 18.20 -4.57
N SER A 196 21.80 18.30 -3.28
CA SER A 196 22.77 18.69 -2.24
C SER A 196 22.13 18.78 -0.85
N GLU A 197 22.91 18.36 0.14
CA GLU A 197 22.72 18.65 1.56
C GLU A 197 22.66 20.16 1.79
N SER A 198 21.52 20.68 2.25
CA SER A 198 21.46 21.76 3.23
C SER A 198 20.03 21.88 3.76
N ALA A 199 19.91 22.19 5.05
CA ALA A 199 18.64 22.44 5.71
C ALA A 199 17.88 23.56 4.99
N GLY A 200 16.81 23.18 4.27
CA GLY A 200 15.89 24.09 3.61
C GLY A 200 14.47 23.61 3.85
N GLU A 201 13.67 24.45 4.54
CA GLU A 201 12.24 24.26 4.74
C GLU A 201 11.54 23.99 3.40
N SER A 202 10.94 22.80 3.27
CA SER A 202 10.09 22.45 2.13
C SER A 202 8.77 23.23 2.19
N LYS A 203 8.67 24.27 1.37
CA LYS A 203 7.46 25.08 1.14
C LYS A 203 6.44 24.41 0.21
N ASP A 204 6.04 23.18 0.51
CA ASP A 204 4.85 22.56 -0.10
C ASP A 204 4.21 21.45 0.76
N GLY A 205 4.41 21.48 2.08
CA GLY A 205 3.85 20.51 3.01
C GLY A 205 2.50 20.95 3.57
N GLU A 206 1.48 20.10 3.47
CA GLU A 206 0.36 20.16 4.40
C GLU A 206 0.92 20.23 5.83
N ASN A 207 0.46 21.18 6.62
CA ASN A 207 0.85 21.33 8.02
C ASN A 207 0.78 19.97 8.74
N PHE A 208 1.81 19.57 9.49
CA PHE A 208 1.82 18.29 10.22
C PHE A 208 0.56 18.13 11.09
N PHE A 209 0.09 19.24 11.68
CA PHE A 209 -1.16 19.28 12.45
C PHE A 209 -2.41 19.07 11.59
N CYS A 210 -2.42 19.49 10.33
CA CYS A 210 -3.51 19.22 9.38
C CYS A 210 -3.59 17.73 9.07
N SER A 211 -2.47 17.08 8.75
CA SER A 211 -2.41 15.65 8.46
C SER A 211 -2.81 14.80 9.70
N ALA A 212 -2.28 15.16 10.87
CA ALA A 212 -2.66 14.54 12.13
C ALA A 212 -4.16 14.71 12.42
N CYS A 213 -4.73 15.89 12.15
CA CYS A 213 -6.17 16.13 12.29
C CYS A 213 -6.98 15.24 11.35
N LYS A 214 -6.66 15.21 10.05
CA LYS A 214 -7.39 14.39 9.07
C LYS A 214 -7.39 12.92 9.48
N THR A 215 -6.23 12.44 9.95
CA THR A 215 -6.07 11.07 10.46
C THR A 215 -6.91 10.81 11.70
N ALA A 216 -6.90 11.71 12.69
CA ALA A 216 -7.70 11.59 13.90
C ALA A 216 -9.20 11.60 13.59
N VAL A 217 -9.67 12.53 12.75
CA VAL A 217 -11.07 12.62 12.30
C VAL A 217 -11.51 11.32 11.62
N LEU A 218 -10.68 10.78 10.72
CA LEU A 218 -10.94 9.50 10.06
C LEU A 218 -11.07 8.35 11.09
N TRP A 219 -10.20 8.29 12.09
CA TRP A 219 -10.27 7.26 13.13
C TRP A 219 -11.51 7.40 14.02
N ILE A 220 -11.86 8.63 14.44
CA ILE A 220 -13.08 8.92 15.21
C ILE A 220 -14.30 8.49 14.39
N HIS A 221 -14.41 8.95 13.14
CA HIS A 221 -15.54 8.64 12.27
C HIS A 221 -15.69 7.13 12.03
N THR A 222 -14.59 6.42 11.75
CA THR A 222 -14.63 4.96 11.56
C THR A 222 -15.14 4.25 12.81
N LYS A 223 -14.70 4.65 14.00
CA LYS A 223 -15.12 4.01 15.25
C LYS A 223 -16.51 4.42 15.71
N LEU A 224 -16.96 5.62 15.36
CA LEU A 224 -18.36 6.04 15.51
C LEU A 224 -19.31 5.11 14.73
N LEU A 225 -18.96 4.78 13.48
CA LEU A 225 -19.74 3.83 12.67
C LEU A 225 -19.75 2.40 13.24
N GLN A 226 -18.82 2.08 14.14
CA GLN A 226 -18.73 0.79 14.85
C GLN A 226 -19.41 0.83 16.24
N ASN A 227 -20.27 1.82 16.49
CA ASN A 227 -21.03 2.00 17.75
C ASN A 227 -20.14 2.08 19.01
N GLY A 228 -18.95 2.67 18.91
CA GLY A 228 -18.08 2.92 20.07
C GLY A 228 -18.57 4.07 20.96
N THR A 229 -18.31 4.00 22.27
CA THR A 229 -18.52 5.16 23.16
C THR A 229 -17.38 6.15 23.00
N LYS A 230 -17.63 7.44 23.28
CA LYS A 230 -16.63 8.50 23.15
C LYS A 230 -15.33 8.15 23.86
N GLU A 231 -15.41 7.71 25.11
CA GLU A 231 -14.26 7.40 25.97
C GLU A 231 -13.41 6.26 25.37
N ARG A 232 -14.06 5.18 24.92
CA ARG A 232 -13.37 4.04 24.29
C ARG A 232 -12.74 4.43 22.95
N ILE A 233 -13.38 5.33 22.21
CA ILE A 233 -12.87 5.83 20.93
C ILE A 233 -11.59 6.64 21.16
N PHE A 234 -11.59 7.57 22.10
CA PHE A 234 -10.40 8.37 22.39
C PHE A 234 -9.28 7.55 23.04
N GLU A 235 -9.59 6.57 23.90
CA GLU A 235 -8.58 5.63 24.42
C GLU A 235 -7.92 4.83 23.28
N TYR A 236 -8.71 4.37 22.31
CA TYR A 236 -8.19 3.65 21.15
C TYR A 236 -7.35 4.55 20.24
N ILE A 237 -7.77 5.79 20.02
CA ILE A 237 -7.03 6.76 19.20
C ILE A 237 -5.69 7.13 19.85
N ASP A 238 -5.65 7.31 21.17
CA ASP A 238 -4.40 7.56 21.88
C ASP A 238 -3.40 6.42 21.67
N LYS A 239 -3.87 5.16 21.72
CA LYS A 239 -3.04 3.99 21.36
C LYS A 239 -2.55 4.07 19.90
N LEU A 240 -3.39 4.50 18.96
CA LEU A 240 -2.96 4.65 17.56
C LEU A 240 -1.87 5.72 17.39
N CYS A 241 -1.92 6.81 18.16
CA CYS A 241 -0.85 7.82 18.17
C CYS A 241 0.50 7.26 18.68
N GLU A 242 0.51 6.13 19.40
CA GLU A 242 1.71 5.40 19.84
C GLU A 242 2.17 4.32 18.84
N ARG A 243 1.39 4.08 17.79
CA ARG A 243 1.56 2.95 16.86
C ARG A 243 1.82 3.40 15.42
N LEU A 244 2.06 4.70 15.20
CA LEU A 244 2.38 5.20 13.86
C LEU A 244 3.60 4.47 13.28
N PRO A 245 3.60 4.14 11.98
CA PRO A 245 4.71 3.46 11.36
C PRO A 245 5.96 4.34 11.35
N ASN A 246 7.12 3.72 11.52
CA ASN A 246 8.39 4.40 11.35
C ASN A 246 8.67 4.58 9.85
N LEU A 247 8.77 5.82 9.38
CA LEU A 247 9.05 6.14 7.97
C LEU A 247 10.42 5.62 7.50
N LYS A 248 11.33 5.30 8.42
CA LYS A 248 12.71 4.87 8.13
C LYS A 248 12.93 3.36 8.30
N GLY A 249 11.91 2.55 8.60
CA GLY A 249 12.19 1.13 8.83
C GLY A 249 10.98 0.21 9.00
N GLN A 250 11.28 -1.07 8.88
CA GLN A 250 10.35 -2.17 9.10
C GLN A 250 9.94 -2.23 10.58
N VAL A 251 8.68 -2.59 10.83
CA VAL A 251 8.15 -2.67 12.19
C VAL A 251 8.28 -4.10 12.70
N ALA A 252 9.04 -4.29 13.78
CA ALA A 252 9.20 -5.60 14.42
C ALA A 252 7.94 -6.01 15.19
N VAL A 253 7.63 -7.30 15.16
CA VAL A 253 6.54 -7.94 15.90
C VAL A 253 7.05 -9.14 16.68
N ASP A 254 6.33 -9.51 17.72
CA ASP A 254 6.59 -10.77 18.43
C ASP A 254 6.22 -11.96 17.51
N CYS A 255 7.16 -12.86 17.28
CA CYS A 255 6.93 -14.06 16.47
C CYS A 255 5.89 -14.99 17.10
N ASP A 256 5.77 -15.00 18.43
CA ASP A 256 4.85 -15.88 19.17
C ASP A 256 3.41 -15.33 19.20
N SER A 257 3.21 -14.08 18.76
CA SER A 257 1.87 -13.51 18.61
C SER A 257 1.24 -13.80 17.24
N ILE A 258 2.00 -14.27 16.25
CA ILE A 258 1.51 -14.54 14.87
C ILE A 258 0.18 -15.33 14.83
N PRO A 259 -0.01 -16.43 15.59
CA PRO A 259 -1.27 -17.17 15.54
C PRO A 259 -2.49 -16.42 16.08
N ARG A 260 -2.28 -15.33 16.83
CA ARG A 260 -3.33 -14.51 17.46
C ARG A 260 -3.63 -13.23 16.68
N MET A 261 -2.81 -12.89 15.67
CA MET A 261 -3.04 -11.71 14.85
C MET A 261 -4.26 -11.91 13.94
N PRO A 262 -5.02 -10.85 13.63
CA PRO A 262 -6.17 -10.97 12.73
C PRO A 262 -5.73 -11.17 11.28
N PRO A 263 -6.51 -11.86 10.44
CA PRO A 263 -6.34 -11.78 9.00
C PRO A 263 -6.59 -10.34 8.52
N VAL A 264 -6.08 -10.01 7.35
CA VAL A 264 -6.33 -8.72 6.68
C VAL A 264 -6.86 -8.98 5.28
N SER A 265 -7.81 -8.20 4.81
CA SER A 265 -8.44 -8.44 3.51
C SER A 265 -8.48 -7.22 2.63
N PHE A 266 -8.10 -7.39 1.37
CA PHE A 266 -8.31 -6.41 0.31
C PHE A 266 -9.61 -6.75 -0.41
N ILE A 267 -10.55 -5.81 -0.48
CA ILE A 267 -11.76 -5.98 -1.29
C ILE A 267 -11.45 -5.42 -2.67
N ILE A 268 -11.41 -6.32 -3.66
CA ILE A 268 -11.05 -6.02 -5.06
C ILE A 268 -12.12 -6.64 -5.96
N GLY A 269 -12.82 -5.82 -6.74
CA GLY A 269 -13.88 -6.28 -7.63
C GLY A 269 -15.01 -6.99 -6.88
N ASN A 270 -15.38 -6.46 -5.71
CA ASN A 270 -16.37 -7.03 -4.78
C ASN A 270 -16.03 -8.43 -4.24
N LYS A 271 -14.77 -8.87 -4.35
CA LYS A 271 -14.29 -10.12 -3.76
C LYS A 271 -13.25 -9.84 -2.68
N SER A 272 -13.32 -10.59 -1.59
CA SER A 272 -12.33 -10.53 -0.51
C SER A 272 -11.08 -11.34 -0.85
N PHE A 273 -9.92 -10.70 -0.75
CA PHE A 273 -8.59 -11.28 -0.86
C PHE A 273 -7.90 -11.21 0.51
N GLU A 274 -8.11 -12.26 1.31
CA GLU A 274 -7.61 -12.40 2.68
C GLU A 274 -6.18 -12.93 2.76
N LEU A 275 -5.32 -12.21 3.49
CA LEU A 275 -4.00 -12.65 3.90
C LEU A 275 -4.02 -13.04 5.38
N ASN A 276 -3.61 -14.28 5.65
CA ASN A 276 -3.40 -14.76 7.02
C ASN A 276 -2.16 -14.12 7.65
N PRO A 277 -2.05 -14.09 8.99
CA PRO A 277 -0.86 -13.61 9.69
C PRO A 277 0.46 -14.17 9.21
N LYS A 278 0.47 -15.48 8.94
CA LYS A 278 1.66 -16.14 8.42
C LYS A 278 2.06 -15.61 7.05
N GLN A 279 1.18 -15.02 6.25
CA GLN A 279 1.43 -14.47 4.90
C GLN A 279 2.03 -13.08 4.93
N TYR A 280 1.43 -12.18 5.71
CA TYR A 280 1.88 -10.79 5.76
C TYR A 280 2.96 -10.52 6.82
N ILE A 281 3.28 -11.46 7.72
CA ILE A 281 4.47 -11.36 8.59
C ILE A 281 5.67 -12.05 7.94
N ARG A 282 6.80 -11.32 7.85
CA ARG A 282 8.05 -11.84 7.30
C ARG A 282 9.02 -12.20 8.42
N LYS A 283 9.66 -13.37 8.30
CA LYS A 283 10.78 -13.77 9.16
C LYS A 283 12.07 -13.41 8.46
N VAL A 284 12.80 -12.43 8.99
CA VAL A 284 14.09 -12.00 8.46
C VAL A 284 15.18 -12.59 9.34
N GLN A 285 16.14 -13.28 8.73
CA GLN A 285 17.26 -13.87 9.45
C GLN A 285 18.33 -12.81 9.71
N ARG A 286 18.74 -12.67 10.97
CA ARG A 286 19.79 -11.74 11.41
C ARG A 286 20.80 -12.52 12.25
N GLY A 287 21.83 -13.04 11.58
CA GLY A 287 22.76 -13.99 12.19
C GLY A 287 22.04 -15.29 12.56
N ASP A 288 22.19 -15.71 13.82
CA ASP A 288 21.60 -16.95 14.34
C ASP A 288 20.16 -16.80 14.83
N SER A 289 19.60 -15.59 14.80
CA SER A 289 18.24 -15.29 15.25
C SER A 289 17.35 -14.83 14.09
N ALA A 290 16.10 -15.26 14.09
CA ALA A 290 15.08 -14.74 13.18
C ALA A 290 14.27 -13.65 13.87
N ILE A 291 14.12 -12.50 13.22
CA ILE A 291 13.21 -11.43 13.65
C ILE A 291 11.94 -11.48 12.80
N CYS A 292 10.77 -11.30 13.42
CA CYS A 292 9.52 -11.14 12.69
C CYS A 292 9.25 -9.66 12.45
N VAL A 293 8.95 -9.31 11.21
CA VAL A 293 8.62 -7.95 10.80
C VAL A 293 7.28 -7.92 10.08
N SER A 294 6.56 -6.82 10.28
CA SER A 294 5.34 -6.52 9.53
C SER A 294 5.67 -6.41 8.04
N GLY A 295 4.81 -7.00 7.21
CA GLY A 295 4.87 -6.91 5.76
C GLY A 295 4.36 -5.59 5.18
N PHE A 296 3.97 -4.65 6.04
CA PHE A 296 3.39 -3.38 5.67
C PHE A 296 4.39 -2.23 5.85
N VAL A 297 4.49 -1.36 4.85
CA VAL A 297 5.34 -0.16 4.88
C VAL A 297 4.52 1.10 4.55
N PRO A 298 4.82 2.25 5.17
CA PRO A 298 4.04 3.46 4.96
C PRO A 298 4.25 4.02 3.55
N LEU A 299 3.14 4.48 2.95
CA LEU A 299 3.11 5.22 1.70
C LEU A 299 2.04 6.31 1.81
N GLU A 300 2.45 7.57 1.70
CA GLU A 300 1.55 8.71 1.62
C GLU A 300 1.58 9.27 0.20
N VAL A 301 0.43 9.24 -0.46
CA VAL A 301 0.23 9.86 -1.77
C VAL A 301 -0.91 10.86 -1.63
N PRO A 302 -0.67 12.16 -1.86
CA PRO A 302 -1.73 13.15 -1.72
C PRO A 302 -2.81 12.97 -2.80
N PRO A 303 -4.03 13.49 -2.57
CA PRO A 303 -5.02 13.65 -3.63
C PRO A 303 -4.42 14.41 -4.83
N PRO A 304 -4.92 14.25 -6.06
CA PRO A 304 -6.01 13.36 -6.47
C PRO A 304 -5.57 11.90 -6.73
N GLN A 305 -4.29 11.56 -6.50
CA GLN A 305 -3.73 10.26 -6.86
C GLN A 305 -3.88 9.20 -5.76
N GLY A 306 -3.88 9.63 -4.49
CA GLY A 306 -4.14 8.77 -3.33
C GLY A 306 -5.57 8.88 -2.79
N PRO A 307 -5.93 8.02 -1.82
CA PRO A 307 -5.06 7.04 -1.14
C PRO A 307 -4.65 5.87 -2.05
N LEU A 308 -3.35 5.57 -2.04
CA LEU A 308 -2.72 4.57 -2.92
C LEU A 308 -2.12 3.42 -2.12
N TRP A 309 -2.33 2.20 -2.61
CA TRP A 309 -1.66 1.00 -2.15
C TRP A 309 -0.67 0.47 -3.20
N VAL A 310 0.35 -0.23 -2.74
CA VAL A 310 1.21 -1.07 -3.58
C VAL A 310 1.10 -2.50 -3.09
N LEU A 311 0.53 -3.37 -3.92
CA LEU A 311 0.38 -4.80 -3.68
C LEU A 311 1.60 -5.51 -4.28
N GLY A 312 2.60 -5.72 -3.42
CA GLY A 312 3.86 -6.36 -3.79
C GLY A 312 3.85 -7.89 -3.72
N GLU A 313 5.05 -8.45 -3.65
CA GLU A 313 5.34 -9.89 -3.56
C GLU A 313 4.51 -10.61 -2.49
N ILE A 314 4.34 -10.03 -1.28
CA ILE A 314 3.51 -10.64 -0.22
C ILE A 314 2.10 -10.98 -0.70
N PHE A 315 1.48 -10.08 -1.47
CA PHE A 315 0.15 -10.30 -2.02
C PHE A 315 0.22 -11.28 -3.20
N MET A 316 1.20 -11.12 -4.10
CA MET A 316 1.36 -11.94 -5.31
C MET A 316 1.82 -13.39 -5.02
N GLU A 317 2.42 -13.66 -3.87
CA GLU A 317 2.69 -15.02 -3.38
C GLU A 317 1.42 -15.75 -2.95
N ALA A 318 0.46 -15.02 -2.37
CA ALA A 318 -0.83 -15.58 -1.98
C ALA A 318 -1.73 -15.75 -3.21
N TYR A 319 -1.63 -14.83 -4.16
CA TYR A 319 -2.51 -14.76 -5.32
C TYR A 319 -1.72 -14.74 -6.63
N HIS A 320 -1.87 -15.83 -7.39
CA HIS A 320 -1.40 -15.88 -8.76
C HIS A 320 -2.01 -14.72 -9.54
N THR A 321 -1.16 -13.96 -10.21
CA THR A 321 -1.53 -12.69 -10.83
C THR A 321 -1.35 -12.75 -12.35
N VAL A 322 -2.39 -12.44 -13.10
CA VAL A 322 -2.39 -12.32 -14.57
C VAL A 322 -2.50 -10.85 -14.95
N PHE A 323 -1.55 -10.34 -15.70
CA PHE A 323 -1.59 -9.02 -16.32
C PHE A 323 -2.08 -9.18 -17.77
N ASP A 324 -3.36 -8.89 -18.00
CA ASP A 324 -4.00 -9.00 -19.30
C ASP A 324 -3.91 -7.66 -20.03
N PHE A 325 -2.82 -7.49 -20.77
CA PHE A 325 -2.53 -6.29 -21.54
C PHE A 325 -3.52 -6.08 -22.69
N GLY A 326 -3.98 -7.17 -23.31
CA GLY A 326 -4.95 -7.12 -24.41
C GLY A 326 -6.29 -6.50 -23.98
N ASN A 327 -6.78 -6.88 -22.80
CA ASN A 327 -8.07 -6.42 -22.28
C ASN A 327 -7.95 -5.33 -21.21
N ARG A 328 -6.73 -4.89 -20.86
CA ARG A 328 -6.43 -3.87 -19.84
C ARG A 328 -7.04 -4.19 -18.48
N ARG A 329 -6.76 -5.39 -17.99
CA ARG A 329 -7.26 -5.88 -16.70
C ARG A 329 -6.22 -6.73 -15.98
N ILE A 330 -6.38 -6.88 -14.68
CA ILE A 330 -5.56 -7.76 -13.85
C ILE A 330 -6.44 -8.84 -13.25
N GLY A 331 -5.98 -10.08 -13.25
CA GLY A 331 -6.69 -11.24 -12.74
C GLY A 331 -5.99 -11.87 -11.55
N PHE A 332 -6.73 -12.15 -10.47
CA PHE A 332 -6.20 -12.79 -9.27
C PHE A 332 -6.89 -14.11 -8.96
N ALA A 333 -6.12 -15.16 -8.70
CA ALA A 333 -6.59 -16.47 -8.23
C ALA A 333 -5.71 -16.96 -7.09
N ASP A 334 -6.21 -17.87 -6.25
CA ASP A 334 -5.41 -18.46 -5.17
C ASP A 334 -4.17 -19.15 -5.76
N ALA A 335 -2.98 -18.78 -5.31
CA ALA A 335 -1.75 -19.40 -5.80
C ALA A 335 -1.67 -20.87 -5.34
N ALA A 336 -1.24 -21.76 -6.23
CA ALA A 336 -0.88 -23.11 -5.84
C ALA A 336 0.44 -23.06 -5.03
N GLN A 337 0.48 -23.75 -3.90
CA GLN A 337 1.67 -23.90 -3.07
C GLN A 337 2.13 -25.35 -3.15
N TYR A 338 3.43 -25.58 -3.31
CA TYR A 338 4.05 -26.90 -3.46
C TYR A 338 5.04 -27.20 -2.34
#